data_AF-A0A368FYR2-F1
#
_entry.id   AF-A0A368FYR2-F1
#
_cell.length_a   1.000
_cell.length_b   1.000
_cell.length_c   1.000
_cell.angle_alpha   90.00
_cell.angle_beta   90.00
_cell.angle_gamma   90.00
#
_symmetry.space_group_name_H-M   'P 1'
#
loop_
_entity.id
_entity.type
_entity.pdbx_description
1 polymer ?
#
loop_
_entity_poly.entity_id
_entity_poly.type
_entity_poly.pdbx_seq_one_letter_code
_entity_poly.pdbx_strand_id
1 'polypeptide(L)'
;MVNKKTRKSLDLKMRLGLVATCSPIIVQFDLANHSVRRRSYLAQEPKQKPPLTVVGDVGGRIAIMVDDIIDDAQSFVAAAEVLKTRGAYKIYVIATHGVLSSDAPALLEASPITQVIVTNTVPHEVQKMRCHKIKTVDISLMLCEAVRRIYHNESMGQLFRDITLDD
;
A
#
# COMPACT_ATOMS: atom_id res chain seq x y z
N MET A 1 -5.82 -12.25 -44.98
CA MET A 1 -4.84 -12.29 -43.86
C MET A 1 -5.20 -11.19 -42.88
N VAL A 2 -5.69 -11.54 -41.70
CA VAL A 2 -6.26 -10.58 -40.73
C VAL A 2 -5.15 -9.84 -39.99
N ASN A 3 -5.21 -8.51 -40.09
CA ASN A 3 -4.29 -7.54 -39.53
C ASN A 3 -4.41 -7.52 -37.99
N LYS A 4 -3.39 -8.00 -37.26
CA LYS A 4 -3.38 -8.04 -35.79
C LYS A 4 -3.03 -6.65 -35.24
N LYS A 5 -4.08 -5.92 -34.87
CA LYS A 5 -4.06 -4.66 -34.13
C LYS A 5 -3.30 -4.82 -32.79
N THR A 6 -2.46 -3.83 -32.51
CA THR A 6 -1.59 -3.61 -31.34
C THR A 6 -2.19 -4.01 -29.99
N ARG A 7 -1.53 -4.93 -29.28
CA ARG A 7 -1.80 -5.21 -27.86
C ARG A 7 -1.30 -4.02 -27.04
N LYS A 8 -2.23 -3.28 -26.41
CA LYS A 8 -1.92 -2.32 -25.36
C LYS A 8 -1.40 -3.10 -24.14
N SER A 9 -0.10 -3.11 -23.91
CA SER A 9 0.46 -3.43 -22.59
C SER A 9 0.06 -2.30 -21.65
N LEU A 10 -0.69 -2.63 -20.60
CA LEU A 10 -0.92 -1.72 -19.48
C LEU A 10 0.36 -1.72 -18.66
N ASP A 11 1.18 -0.68 -18.76
CA ASP A 11 2.36 -0.51 -17.91
C ASP A 11 1.91 -0.10 -16.50
N LEU A 12 2.28 -0.88 -15.48
CA LEU A 12 2.13 -0.46 -14.09
C LEU A 12 3.23 0.56 -13.78
N LYS A 13 2.86 1.84 -13.73
CA LYS A 13 3.81 2.94 -13.59
C LYS A 13 3.83 3.39 -12.13
N MET A 14 4.80 2.92 -11.36
CA MET A 14 5.16 3.52 -10.07
C MET A 14 5.57 4.97 -10.32
N ARG A 15 4.74 5.93 -9.88
CA ARG A 15 5.11 7.35 -9.92
C ARG A 15 5.82 7.71 -8.62
N LEU A 16 7.07 8.10 -8.74
CA LEU A 16 7.82 8.71 -7.65
C LEU A 16 7.25 10.10 -7.38
N GLY A 17 6.72 10.32 -6.18
CA GLY A 17 6.47 11.67 -5.69
C GLY A 17 7.81 12.27 -5.30
N LEU A 18 8.37 13.14 -6.13
CA LEU A 18 9.62 13.83 -5.83
C LEU A 18 9.33 14.92 -4.79
N VAL A 19 9.41 14.59 -3.50
CA VAL A 19 9.52 15.62 -2.46
C VAL A 19 10.98 16.04 -2.44
N ALA A 20 11.28 17.15 -3.11
CA ALA A 20 12.62 17.71 -3.22
C ALA A 20 13.22 18.01 -1.83
N THR A 21 14.03 17.10 -1.29
CA THR A 21 15.02 17.27 -0.19
C THR A 21 15.56 15.87 0.21
N CYS A 22 16.54 15.79 1.11
CA CYS A 22 17.11 14.57 1.72
C CYS A 22 16.11 13.68 2.49
N SER A 23 14.82 13.82 2.21
CA SER A 23 13.67 13.15 2.83
C SER A 23 13.46 11.75 2.24
N PRO A 24 12.79 10.82 2.97
CA PRO A 24 12.44 9.52 2.43
C PRO A 24 11.65 9.68 1.11
N ILE A 25 11.92 8.82 0.13
CA ILE A 25 11.18 8.86 -1.12
C ILE A 25 9.84 8.15 -0.92
N ILE A 26 8.76 8.90 -1.08
CA ILE A 26 7.41 8.36 -1.13
C ILE A 26 7.15 7.87 -2.55
N VAL A 27 7.07 6.56 -2.67
CA VAL A 27 6.62 5.89 -3.89
C VAL A 27 5.12 5.71 -3.74
N GLN A 28 4.33 6.63 -4.32
CA GLN A 28 2.89 6.46 -4.33
C GLN A 28 2.56 5.34 -5.31
N PHE A 29 2.06 4.24 -4.78
CA PHE A 29 1.61 3.13 -5.60
C PHE A 29 0.15 3.37 -5.92
N ASP A 30 -0.11 4.02 -7.06
CA ASP A 30 -1.48 4.18 -7.53
C ASP A 30 -1.95 2.84 -8.13
N LEU A 31 -2.47 1.97 -7.28
CA LEU A 31 -3.05 0.68 -7.65
C LEU A 31 -4.44 0.83 -8.29
N ALA A 32 -4.87 2.04 -8.66
CA ALA A 32 -6.21 2.40 -9.17
C ALA A 32 -6.68 1.71 -10.47
N ASN A 33 -6.11 0.56 -10.88
CA ASN A 33 -6.70 -0.30 -11.88
C ASN A 33 -6.71 -1.81 -11.54
N HIS A 34 -6.44 -2.22 -10.30
CA HIS A 34 -6.45 -3.64 -9.93
C HIS A 34 -7.57 -4.07 -8.99
N SER A 35 -8.41 -3.16 -8.51
CA SER A 35 -9.73 -3.52 -7.99
C SER A 35 -10.64 -3.89 -9.16
N VAL A 36 -10.77 -5.21 -9.38
CA VAL A 36 -11.76 -5.83 -10.24
C VAL A 36 -13.12 -5.17 -9.96
N ARG A 37 -13.57 -4.28 -10.87
CA ARG A 37 -14.97 -3.83 -10.90
C ARG A 37 -15.81 -5.09 -10.92
N ARG A 38 -16.55 -5.37 -9.85
CA ARG A 38 -17.55 -6.44 -9.73
C ARG A 38 -18.54 -6.30 -10.89
N ARG A 39 -18.28 -6.98 -12.00
CA ARG A 39 -19.24 -7.29 -13.05
C ARG A 39 -19.13 -8.78 -13.34
N SER A 40 -20.10 -9.51 -12.79
CA SER A 40 -20.58 -10.85 -13.15
C SER A 40 -19.55 -12.00 -13.26
N TYR A 41 -19.79 -13.04 -12.45
CA TYR A 41 -19.29 -14.42 -12.51
C TYR A 41 -18.93 -14.94 -13.91
N LEU A 42 -17.77 -14.57 -14.44
CA LEU A 42 -17.10 -15.28 -15.53
C LEU A 42 -15.64 -15.41 -15.12
N ALA A 43 -15.18 -16.65 -14.98
CA ALA A 43 -13.79 -16.97 -14.70
C ALA A 43 -12.89 -16.26 -15.73
N GLN A 44 -12.14 -15.27 -15.26
CA GLN A 44 -11.14 -14.61 -16.09
C GLN A 44 -9.84 -15.41 -15.99
N GLU A 45 -9.29 -15.76 -17.14
CA GLU A 45 -7.92 -16.26 -17.31
C GLU A 45 -6.93 -15.40 -16.51
N PRO A 46 -5.89 -16.00 -15.88
CA PRO A 46 -4.92 -15.26 -15.08
C PRO A 46 -4.16 -14.30 -16.01
N LYS A 47 -4.58 -13.03 -16.02
CA LYS A 47 -3.85 -11.96 -16.72
C LYS A 47 -2.47 -11.83 -16.08
N GLN A 48 -1.44 -12.20 -16.83
CA GLN A 48 -0.05 -11.93 -16.45
C GLN A 48 0.12 -10.46 -16.08
N LYS A 49 0.54 -10.22 -14.84
CA LYS A 49 0.83 -8.87 -14.34
C LYS A 49 1.98 -8.28 -15.18
N PRO A 50 1.85 -7.05 -15.70
CA PRO A 50 2.90 -6.40 -16.48
C PRO A 50 4.19 -6.23 -15.65
N PRO A 51 5.37 -6.22 -16.28
CA PRO A 51 6.63 -5.99 -15.57
C PRO A 51 6.62 -4.63 -14.88
N LEU A 52 7.01 -4.61 -13.60
CA LEU A 52 7.09 -3.40 -12.79
C LEU A 52 8.30 -2.56 -13.22
N THR A 53 8.06 -1.29 -13.57
CA THR A 53 9.14 -0.33 -13.83
C THR A 53 9.07 0.79 -12.82
N VAL A 54 10.17 0.98 -12.07
CA VAL A 54 10.34 2.14 -11.20
C VAL A 54 10.80 3.32 -12.06
N VAL A 55 10.20 4.49 -11.86
CA VAL A 55 10.60 5.75 -12.52
C VAL A 55 11.28 6.62 -11.46
N GLY A 56 12.52 7.05 -11.69
CA GLY A 56 13.32 7.83 -10.75
C GLY A 56 14.35 7.02 -9.95
N ASP A 57 15.21 7.73 -9.20
CA ASP A 57 16.34 7.17 -8.46
C ASP A 57 15.97 6.91 -7.00
N VAL A 58 16.26 5.69 -6.52
CA VAL A 58 16.00 5.23 -5.15
C VAL A 58 17.27 4.73 -4.45
N GLY A 59 18.43 4.84 -5.09
CA GLY A 59 19.70 4.35 -4.58
C GLY A 59 20.11 5.01 -3.28
N GLY A 60 20.45 4.21 -2.26
CA GLY A 60 20.89 4.67 -0.95
C GLY A 60 19.79 5.32 -0.09
N ARG A 61 18.52 5.27 -0.51
CA ARG A 61 17.40 5.96 0.14
C ARG A 61 16.42 4.99 0.78
N ILE A 62 15.58 5.52 1.66
CA ILE A 62 14.41 4.82 2.20
C ILE A 62 13.27 4.98 1.20
N ALA A 63 12.67 3.86 0.80
CA ALA A 63 11.46 3.83 -0.02
C ALA A 63 10.23 3.57 0.85
N ILE A 64 9.20 4.38 0.69
CA ILE A 64 7.91 4.21 1.38
C ILE A 64 6.85 3.99 0.31
N MET A 65 6.25 2.79 0.29
CA MET A 65 5.08 2.46 -0.53
C MET A 65 3.82 2.83 0.23
N VAL A 66 2.95 3.63 -0.38
CA VAL A 66 1.68 4.07 0.23
C VAL A 66 0.52 3.59 -0.64
N ASP A 67 -0.46 2.97 0.00
CA ASP A 67 -1.72 2.53 -0.61
C ASP A 67 -2.89 2.70 0.36
N ASP A 68 -4.14 2.50 -0.08
CA ASP A 68 -5.30 2.47 0.81
C ASP A 68 -5.50 1.07 1.43
N ILE A 69 -5.30 0.00 0.68
CA ILE A 69 -5.60 -1.37 1.11
C ILE A 69 -4.44 -2.30 0.78
N ILE A 70 -4.07 -3.14 1.75
CA ILE A 70 -3.26 -4.32 1.51
C ILE A 70 -4.10 -5.58 1.73
N ASP A 71 -4.42 -6.26 0.63
CA ASP A 71 -5.15 -7.54 0.62
C ASP A 71 -4.20 -8.70 0.26
N ASP A 72 -3.77 -8.77 -1.00
CA ASP A 72 -2.70 -9.66 -1.46
C ASP A 72 -1.34 -8.94 -1.41
N ALA A 73 -0.33 -9.60 -0.83
CA ALA A 73 1.02 -9.07 -0.70
C ALA A 73 1.88 -9.23 -1.97
N GLN A 74 1.50 -10.07 -2.94
CA GLN A 74 2.35 -10.39 -4.10
C GLN A 74 2.87 -9.15 -4.84
N SER A 75 2.00 -8.18 -5.08
CA SER A 75 2.35 -6.95 -5.81
C SER A 75 3.33 -6.08 -5.02
N PHE A 76 3.14 -5.98 -3.70
CA PHE A 76 4.05 -5.27 -2.80
C PHE A 76 5.42 -5.94 -2.69
N VAL A 77 5.45 -7.28 -2.64
CA VAL A 77 6.71 -8.05 -2.62
C VAL A 77 7.48 -7.84 -3.93
N ALA A 78 6.81 -7.98 -5.09
CA ALA A 78 7.46 -7.76 -6.38
C ALA A 78 8.00 -6.33 -6.52
N ALA A 79 7.25 -5.33 -6.05
CA ALA A 79 7.70 -3.95 -6.01
C ALA A 79 8.91 -3.77 -5.08
N ALA A 80 8.89 -4.38 -3.91
CA ALA A 80 9.99 -4.31 -2.95
C ALA A 80 11.28 -4.91 -3.51
N GLU A 81 11.21 -6.01 -4.27
CA GLU A 81 12.37 -6.59 -4.96
C GLU A 81 12.96 -5.62 -5.99
N VAL A 82 12.12 -4.95 -6.79
CA VAL A 82 12.59 -3.95 -7.76
C VAL A 82 13.22 -2.74 -7.06
N LEU A 83 12.65 -2.29 -5.95
CA LEU A 83 13.23 -1.21 -5.15
C LEU A 83 14.57 -1.63 -4.53
N LYS A 84 14.68 -2.87 -4.05
CA LYS A 84 15.91 -3.40 -3.44
C LYS A 84 17.03 -3.54 -4.47
N THR A 85 16.73 -4.09 -5.64
CA THR A 85 17.70 -4.22 -6.76
C THR A 85 18.19 -2.87 -7.27
N ARG A 86 17.38 -1.81 -7.12
CA ARG A 86 17.76 -0.42 -7.44
C ARG A 86 18.47 0.31 -6.29
N GLY A 87 18.81 -0.38 -5.22
CA GLY A 87 19.63 0.15 -4.14
C GLY A 87 18.86 0.86 -3.02
N ALA A 88 17.55 0.65 -2.88
CA ALA A 88 16.82 1.11 -1.71
C ALA A 88 17.37 0.44 -0.43
N TYR A 89 17.71 1.26 0.57
CA TYR A 89 18.31 0.77 1.82
C TYR A 89 17.26 0.15 2.75
N LYS A 90 16.10 0.78 2.89
CA LYS A 90 14.93 0.29 3.64
C LYS A 90 13.66 0.49 2.83
N ILE A 91 12.69 -0.41 3.03
CA ILE A 91 11.42 -0.41 2.30
C ILE A 91 10.28 -0.52 3.31
N TYR A 92 9.40 0.47 3.32
CA TYR A 92 8.22 0.50 4.18
C TYR A 92 6.97 0.40 3.32
N VAL A 93 5.94 -0.26 3.84
CA VAL A 93 4.59 -0.23 3.28
C VAL A 93 3.69 0.43 4.29
N ILE A 94 2.88 1.40 3.86
CA ILE A 94 1.85 2.04 4.68
C ILE A 94 0.52 1.88 3.94
N ALA A 95 -0.47 1.30 4.62
CA ALA A 95 -1.82 1.22 4.11
C ALA A 95 -2.86 1.58 5.18
N THR A 96 -4.00 2.16 4.79
CA THR A 96 -5.07 2.39 5.76
C THR A 96 -5.69 1.07 6.19
N HIS A 97 -5.99 0.15 5.28
CA HIS A 97 -6.67 -1.10 5.58
C HIS A 97 -5.76 -2.32 5.39
N GLY A 98 -5.48 -3.03 6.48
CA GLY A 98 -4.75 -4.30 6.48
C GLY A 98 -5.66 -5.51 6.39
N VAL A 99 -6.18 -5.84 5.20
CA VAL A 99 -7.01 -7.05 4.99
C VAL A 99 -6.15 -8.31 5.09
N LEU A 100 -4.95 -8.27 4.47
CA LEU A 100 -3.89 -9.27 4.62
C LEU A 100 -4.41 -10.71 4.49
N SER A 101 -5.14 -10.99 3.40
CA SER A 101 -5.79 -12.28 3.21
C SER A 101 -4.80 -13.38 2.83
N SER A 102 -5.25 -14.64 2.96
CA SER A 102 -4.50 -15.82 2.50
C SER A 102 -3.11 -15.94 3.13
N ASP A 103 -2.06 -16.03 2.31
CA ASP A 103 -0.66 -16.15 2.73
C ASP A 103 0.11 -14.81 2.71
N ALA A 104 -0.61 -13.68 2.65
CA ALA A 104 0.01 -12.36 2.68
C ALA A 104 1.01 -12.19 3.84
N PRO A 105 0.74 -12.61 5.10
CA PRO A 105 1.71 -12.48 6.19
C PRO A 105 3.02 -13.24 5.94
N ALA A 106 2.93 -14.46 5.41
CA ALA A 106 4.11 -15.27 5.12
C ALA A 106 4.96 -14.66 3.98
N LEU A 107 4.29 -14.15 2.93
CA LEU A 107 4.95 -13.45 1.84
C LEU A 107 5.67 -12.18 2.32
N LEU A 108 5.02 -11.39 3.19
CA LEU A 108 5.61 -10.18 3.76
C LEU A 108 6.82 -10.51 4.65
N GLU A 109 6.74 -11.56 5.47
CA GLU A 109 7.84 -12.00 6.32
C GLU A 109 9.07 -12.42 5.50
N ALA A 110 8.87 -13.14 4.40
CA ALA A 110 9.95 -13.57 3.51
C ALA A 110 10.50 -12.44 2.60
N SER A 111 9.77 -11.34 2.43
CA SER A 111 10.12 -10.27 1.49
C SER A 111 11.23 -9.32 1.98
N PRO A 112 11.83 -8.50 1.09
CA PRO A 112 12.78 -7.44 1.48
C PRO A 112 12.12 -6.22 2.15
N ILE A 113 10.80 -6.25 2.39
CA ILE A 113 10.09 -5.20 3.12
C ILE A 113 10.60 -5.18 4.56
N THR A 114 10.88 -3.98 5.06
CA THR A 114 11.36 -3.72 6.41
C THR A 114 10.21 -3.75 7.42
N GLN A 115 9.16 -2.97 7.16
CA GLN A 115 7.96 -2.93 8.00
C GLN A 115 6.71 -2.64 7.16
N VAL A 116 5.58 -3.15 7.62
CA VAL A 116 4.24 -2.91 7.06
C VAL A 116 3.41 -2.24 8.12
N ILE A 117 3.01 -0.99 7.90
CA ILE A 117 2.23 -0.18 8.82
C ILE A 117 0.79 -0.15 8.30
N VAL A 118 -0.14 -0.64 9.12
CA VAL A 118 -1.57 -0.64 8.83
C VAL A 118 -2.34 -0.07 10.01
N THR A 119 -3.56 0.43 9.78
CA THR A 119 -4.42 0.83 10.91
C THR A 119 -5.23 -0.35 11.43
N ASN A 120 -5.81 -0.22 12.62
CA ASN A 120 -6.78 -1.18 13.19
C ASN A 120 -8.20 -1.09 12.60
N THR A 121 -8.37 -0.52 11.40
CA THR A 121 -9.67 -0.52 10.67
C THR A 121 -10.21 -1.92 10.38
N VAL A 122 -9.33 -2.90 10.19
CA VAL A 122 -9.66 -4.32 9.99
C VAL A 122 -8.90 -5.13 11.03
N PRO A 123 -9.53 -6.04 11.79
CA PRO A 123 -8.84 -6.89 12.75
C PRO A 123 -7.82 -7.81 12.08
N HIS A 124 -6.56 -7.78 12.51
CA HIS A 124 -5.46 -8.54 11.88
C HIS A 124 -4.46 -9.14 12.89
N GLU A 125 -4.90 -9.45 14.11
CA GLU A 125 -4.02 -10.00 15.16
C GLU A 125 -3.40 -11.36 14.79
N VAL A 126 -4.16 -12.21 14.11
CA VAL A 126 -3.64 -13.52 13.63
C VAL A 126 -2.52 -13.33 12.61
N GLN A 127 -2.68 -12.37 11.71
CA GLN A 127 -1.70 -12.03 10.68
C GLN A 127 -0.43 -11.46 11.32
N LYS A 128 -0.59 -10.62 12.35
CA LYS A 128 0.51 -10.03 13.12
C LYS A 128 1.30 -11.07 13.91
N MET A 129 0.65 -12.11 14.41
CA MET A 129 1.35 -13.27 15.01
C MET A 129 2.18 -14.05 13.99
N ARG A 130 1.74 -14.09 12.71
CA ARG A 130 2.45 -14.78 11.62
C ARG A 130 3.57 -13.93 10.99
N CYS A 131 3.58 -12.62 11.18
CA CYS A 131 4.55 -11.71 10.57
C CYS A 131 4.92 -10.56 11.51
N HIS A 132 6.17 -10.54 11.96
CA HIS A 132 6.68 -9.56 12.93
C HIS A 132 6.89 -8.16 12.34
N LYS A 133 6.88 -8.06 11.00
CA LYS A 133 7.01 -6.80 10.28
C LYS A 133 5.73 -5.95 10.32
N ILE A 134 4.58 -6.54 10.64
CA ILE A 134 3.30 -5.82 10.71
C ILE A 134 3.25 -4.97 11.98
N LYS A 135 3.03 -3.68 11.81
CA LYS A 135 2.78 -2.71 12.87
C LYS A 135 1.41 -2.09 12.67
N THR A 136 0.69 -1.96 13.78
CA THR A 136 -0.67 -1.43 13.81
C THR A 136 -0.64 -0.03 14.37
N VAL A 137 -1.26 0.92 13.68
CA VAL A 137 -1.57 2.26 14.19
C VAL A 137 -3.01 2.26 14.66
N ASP A 138 -3.24 2.67 15.91
CA ASP A 138 -4.59 2.82 16.42
C ASP A 138 -5.23 4.09 15.84
N ILE A 139 -6.46 3.97 15.34
CA ILE A 139 -7.28 5.10 14.88
C ILE A 139 -8.54 5.28 15.73
N SER A 140 -8.66 4.57 16.85
CA SER A 140 -9.82 4.64 17.75
C SER A 140 -10.11 6.08 18.19
N LEU A 141 -9.06 6.83 18.57
CA LEU A 141 -9.18 8.23 18.99
C LEU A 141 -9.75 9.11 17.87
N MET A 142 -9.30 8.95 16.63
CA MET A 142 -9.83 9.69 15.48
C MET A 142 -11.31 9.39 15.25
N LEU A 143 -11.72 8.12 15.38
CA LEU A 143 -13.11 7.72 15.22
C LEU A 143 -13.98 8.26 16.38
N CYS A 144 -13.49 8.19 17.62
CA CYS A 144 -14.16 8.75 18.79
C CYS A 144 -14.38 10.26 18.66
N GLU A 145 -13.35 11.02 18.27
CA GLU A 145 -13.47 12.46 18.04
C GLU A 145 -14.43 12.79 16.89
N ALA A 146 -14.41 12.01 15.81
CA ALA A 146 -15.36 12.18 14.73
C ALA A 146 -16.81 12.01 15.21
N VAL A 147 -17.11 10.96 15.98
CA VAL A 147 -18.45 10.73 16.55
C VAL A 147 -18.83 11.85 17.53
N ARG A 148 -17.93 12.25 18.42
CA ARG A 148 -18.15 13.34 19.40
C ARG A 148 -18.52 14.63 18.67
N ARG A 149 -17.76 15.01 17.64
CA ARG A 149 -17.98 16.24 16.87
C ARG A 149 -19.30 16.21 16.10
N ILE A 150 -19.64 15.08 15.48
CA ILE A 150 -20.94 14.89 14.82
C ILE A 150 -22.08 15.07 15.82
N TYR A 151 -21.97 14.47 17.01
CA TYR A 151 -23.00 14.58 18.05
C TYR A 151 -23.17 16.02 18.55
N HIS A 152 -22.09 16.78 18.69
CA HIS A 152 -22.11 18.17 19.15
C HIS A 152 -22.25 19.22 18.03
N ASN A 153 -22.42 18.81 16.76
CA ASN A 153 -22.42 19.68 15.59
C ASN A 153 -21.17 20.58 15.48
N GLU A 154 -20.02 20.06 15.90
CA GLU A 154 -18.73 20.73 15.79
C GLU A 154 -18.10 20.54 14.40
N SER A 155 -17.13 21.40 14.06
CA SER A 155 -16.46 21.32 12.77
C SER A 155 -15.59 20.06 12.66
N MET A 156 -15.83 19.27 11.62
CA MET A 156 -14.96 18.13 11.24
C MET A 156 -13.60 18.57 10.69
N GLY A 157 -13.45 19.83 10.25
CA GLY A 157 -12.19 20.31 9.68
C GLY A 157 -11.04 20.35 10.70
N GLN A 158 -11.36 20.45 11.99
CA GLN A 158 -10.36 20.40 13.07
C GLN A 158 -9.80 18.99 13.29
N LEU A 159 -10.58 17.94 12.95
CA LEU A 159 -10.12 16.56 13.08
C LEU A 159 -8.83 16.32 12.31
N PHE A 160 -8.63 16.94 11.15
CA PHE A 160 -7.42 16.74 10.33
C PHE A 160 -6.21 17.60 10.73
N ARG A 161 -6.37 18.50 11.70
CA ARG A 161 -5.30 19.43 12.12
C ARG A 161 -4.68 19.09 13.47
N ASP A 162 -5.48 18.58 14.39
CA ASP A 162 -5.12 18.54 15.82
C ASP A 162 -4.85 17.11 16.33
N ILE A 163 -4.65 16.11 15.45
CA ILE A 163 -4.36 14.74 15.88
C ILE A 163 -2.89 14.62 16.28
N THR A 164 -2.64 14.36 17.56
CA THR A 164 -1.34 13.94 18.11
C THR A 164 -1.27 12.40 18.15
N LEU A 165 -0.09 11.84 17.94
CA LEU A 165 0.17 10.38 17.97
C LEU A 165 0.68 9.91 19.34
N ASP A 166 0.55 10.75 20.38
CA ASP A 166 1.22 10.60 21.67
C ASP A 166 0.39 9.88 22.74
N ASP A 167 -0.80 9.36 22.39
CA ASP A 167 -1.70 8.60 23.27
C ASP A 167 -1.84 7.13 22.82
#